data_AF-A0A218PDY4-F1
#
_entry.id   AF-A0A218PDY4-F1
#
_cell.length_a   1.000
_cell.length_b   1.000
_cell.length_c   1.000
_cell.angle_alpha   90.00
_cell.angle_beta   90.00
_cell.angle_gamma   90.00
#
_symmetry.space_group_name_H-M   'P 1'
#
loop_
_entity.id
_entity.type
_entity.pdbx_description
1 polymer ?
#
loop_
_entity_poly.entity_id
_entity_poly.type
_entity_poly.pdbx_seq_one_letter_code
_entity_poly.pdbx_strand_id
1 'polypeptide(L)'
;MRVVLKPLFEAELPADFLDVLREKLAGRELRTGEEVEVELLGKSLRFRVLLAEPSPVSVKRNTRIELSSGSVDVVDFQFDEPIDDVLTFEGGFVVLLGRKVLILNQNGQKIYSDEFEDLNGVRVSGRTVVIIHGRKKLRLVRS
;
A
#
# COMPACT_ATOMS: atom_id res chain seq x y z
N MET A 1 -19.75 -3.19 7.09
CA MET A 1 -19.47 -3.13 5.63
C MET A 1 -18.99 -1.74 5.31
N ARG A 2 -17.75 -1.62 4.82
CA ARG A 2 -17.11 -0.34 4.54
C ARG A 2 -16.53 -0.36 3.13
N VAL A 3 -16.64 0.78 2.44
CA VAL A 3 -16.01 1.02 1.15
C VAL A 3 -15.28 2.36 1.21
N VAL A 4 -14.01 2.36 0.82
CA VAL A 4 -13.21 3.58 0.65
C VAL A 4 -12.91 3.76 -0.83
N LEU A 5 -13.27 4.92 -1.38
CA LEU A 5 -13.12 5.25 -2.79
C LEU A 5 -12.12 6.40 -2.97
N LYS A 6 -11.29 6.33 -4.00
CA LYS A 6 -10.41 7.41 -4.47
C LYS A 6 -10.99 7.99 -5.76
N PRO A 7 -11.39 9.27 -5.79
CA PRO A 7 -11.72 9.96 -7.03
C PRO A 7 -10.52 9.92 -8.00
N LEU A 8 -10.77 9.60 -9.27
CA LEU A 8 -9.75 9.67 -10.33
C LEU A 8 -9.88 10.96 -11.16
N PHE A 9 -10.32 12.03 -10.51
CA PHE A 9 -10.53 13.35 -11.08
C PHE A 9 -10.25 14.43 -10.03
N GLU A 10 -9.95 15.64 -10.50
CA GLU A 10 -9.71 16.80 -9.64
C GLU A 10 -10.91 17.74 -9.74
N ALA A 11 -11.84 17.63 -8.78
CA ALA A 11 -12.97 18.53 -8.64
C ALA A 11 -13.44 18.58 -7.19
N GLU A 12 -13.94 19.74 -6.76
CA GLU A 12 -14.64 19.85 -5.48
C GLU A 12 -15.98 19.10 -5.55
N LEU A 13 -16.21 18.25 -4.56
CA LEU A 13 -17.43 17.46 -4.44
C LEU A 13 -18.38 18.15 -3.45
N PRO A 14 -19.68 18.31 -3.79
CA PRO A 14 -20.66 18.88 -2.88
C PRO A 14 -20.81 18.07 -1.59
N ALA A 15 -21.32 18.69 -0.51
CA ALA A 15 -21.44 18.04 0.79
C ALA A 15 -22.41 16.82 0.80
N ASP A 16 -23.40 16.81 -0.09
CA ASP A 16 -24.39 15.73 -0.27
C ASP A 16 -23.91 14.61 -1.22
N PHE A 17 -22.70 14.74 -1.78
CA PHE A 17 -22.19 13.84 -2.80
C PHE A 17 -22.11 12.37 -2.34
N LEU A 18 -21.76 12.14 -1.07
CA LEU A 18 -21.62 10.79 -0.51
C LEU A 18 -22.94 10.01 -0.50
N ASP A 19 -24.06 10.69 -0.32
CA ASP A 19 -25.38 10.06 -0.29
C ASP A 19 -25.82 9.66 -1.70
N VAL A 20 -25.61 10.54 -2.68
CA VAL A 20 -25.87 10.23 -4.09
C VAL A 20 -25.00 9.08 -4.58
N LEU A 21 -23.72 9.08 -4.22
CA LEU A 21 -22.79 8.01 -4.57
C LEU A 21 -23.23 6.66 -3.97
N ARG A 22 -23.74 6.66 -2.73
CA ARG A 22 -24.29 5.46 -2.08
C ARG A 22 -25.49 4.92 -2.81
N GLU A 23 -26.41 5.79 -3.24
CA GLU A 23 -27.58 5.37 -4.02
C GLU A 23 -27.19 4.76 -5.36
N LYS A 24 -26.22 5.36 -6.06
CA LYS A 24 -25.76 4.85 -7.36
C LYS A 24 -24.99 3.54 -7.26
N LEU A 25 -24.29 3.30 -6.16
CA LEU A 25 -23.53 2.07 -5.94
C LEU A 25 -24.37 0.96 -5.30
N ALA A 26 -25.53 1.27 -4.72
CA ALA A 26 -26.39 0.29 -4.08
C ALA A 26 -26.74 -0.88 -5.02
N GLY A 27 -26.58 -2.11 -4.52
CA GLY A 27 -26.79 -3.34 -5.29
C GLY A 27 -25.59 -3.79 -6.14
N ARG A 28 -24.54 -2.97 -6.28
CA ARG A 28 -23.29 -3.38 -6.93
C ARG A 28 -22.42 -4.19 -5.96
N GLU A 29 -21.68 -5.15 -6.51
CA GLU A 29 -20.58 -5.82 -5.83
C GLU A 29 -19.30 -5.03 -6.10
N LEU A 30 -18.54 -4.72 -5.05
CA LEU A 30 -17.27 -4.00 -5.13
C LEU A 30 -16.11 -4.82 -4.57
N ARG A 31 -14.93 -4.71 -5.19
CA ARG A 31 -13.68 -5.38 -4.81
C ARG A 31 -12.56 -4.38 -4.63
N THR A 32 -11.74 -4.59 -3.61
CA THR A 32 -10.50 -3.81 -3.41
C THR A 32 -9.63 -3.89 -4.67
N GLY A 33 -9.15 -2.74 -5.13
CA GLY A 33 -8.25 -2.60 -6.27
C GLY A 33 -8.93 -2.32 -7.61
N GLU A 34 -10.25 -2.51 -7.73
CA GLU A 34 -10.96 -2.27 -9.00
C GLU A 34 -11.27 -0.79 -9.24
N GLU A 35 -11.55 -0.45 -10.49
CA GLU A 35 -12.11 0.84 -10.87
C GLU A 35 -13.61 0.72 -11.14
N VAL A 36 -14.36 1.69 -10.63
CA VAL A 36 -15.79 1.81 -10.88
C VAL A 36 -16.13 3.15 -11.49
N GLU A 37 -16.95 3.09 -12.52
CA GLU A 37 -17.56 4.26 -13.14
C GLU A 37 -18.96 4.47 -12.57
N VAL A 38 -19.28 5.73 -12.28
CA VAL A 38 -20.57 6.16 -11.78
C VAL A 38 -21.01 7.39 -12.55
N GLU A 39 -22.19 7.32 -13.16
CA GLU A 39 -22.78 8.46 -13.85
C GLU A 39 -23.47 9.41 -12.86
N LEU A 40 -22.96 10.64 -12.79
CA LEU A 40 -23.39 11.68 -11.86
C LEU A 40 -23.50 13.01 -12.60
N LEU A 41 -24.67 13.65 -12.51
CA LEU A 41 -24.94 14.94 -13.17
C LEU A 41 -24.64 14.94 -14.69
N GLY A 42 -24.88 13.80 -15.36
CA GLY A 42 -24.61 13.63 -16.80
C GLY A 42 -23.12 13.49 -17.14
N LYS A 43 -22.25 13.29 -16.14
CA LYS A 43 -20.82 12.99 -16.32
C LYS A 43 -20.47 11.62 -15.74
N SER A 44 -19.65 10.88 -16.47
CA SER A 44 -19.03 9.66 -15.98
C SER A 44 -17.85 9.98 -15.06
N LEU A 45 -18.02 9.72 -13.78
CA LEU A 45 -16.96 9.88 -12.78
C LEU A 45 -16.36 8.52 -12.43
N ARG A 46 -15.03 8.44 -12.47
CA ARG A 46 -14.28 7.22 -12.16
C ARG A 46 -13.71 7.28 -10.76
N PHE A 47 -13.81 6.15 -10.06
CA PHE A 47 -13.30 5.95 -8.72
C PHE A 47 -12.51 4.65 -8.65
N ARG A 48 -11.40 4.64 -7.91
CA ARG A 48 -10.72 3.40 -7.53
C ARG A 48 -11.20 2.96 -6.16
N VAL A 49 -11.54 1.68 -6.02
CA VAL A 49 -11.89 1.07 -4.73
C VAL A 49 -10.60 0.80 -3.96
N LEU A 50 -10.27 1.67 -3.00
CA LEU A 50 -9.09 1.50 -2.15
C LEU A 50 -9.28 0.39 -1.12
N LEU A 51 -10.50 0.23 -0.62
CA LEU A 51 -10.85 -0.79 0.37
C LEU A 51 -12.31 -1.19 0.22
N ALA A 52 -12.57 -2.49 0.14
CA ALA A 52 -13.87 -3.10 0.34
C ALA A 52 -13.77 -4.07 1.53
N GLU A 53 -14.58 -3.86 2.57
CA GLU A 53 -14.58 -4.70 3.77
C GLU A 53 -15.98 -5.23 4.09
N PRO A 54 -16.23 -6.56 3.94
CA PRO A 54 -15.32 -7.58 3.37
C PRO A 54 -15.06 -7.36 1.86
N SER A 55 -14.05 -7.99 1.26
CA SER A 55 -13.83 -7.96 -0.20
C SER A 55 -14.12 -9.34 -0.79
N PRO A 56 -15.11 -9.50 -1.71
CA PRO A 56 -16.03 -8.48 -2.23
C PRO A 56 -17.08 -8.00 -1.21
N VAL A 57 -17.58 -6.77 -1.39
CA VAL A 57 -18.73 -6.22 -0.65
C VAL A 57 -19.88 -5.92 -1.60
N SER A 58 -21.07 -6.43 -1.27
CA SER A 58 -22.31 -5.96 -1.89
C SER A 58 -22.76 -4.67 -1.20
N VAL A 59 -22.84 -3.56 -1.95
CA VAL A 59 -23.19 -2.25 -1.39
C VAL A 59 -24.67 -2.22 -1.02
N LYS A 60 -24.95 -2.00 0.26
CA LYS A 60 -26.29 -1.86 0.84
C LYS A 60 -26.49 -0.44 1.36
N ARG A 61 -27.73 -0.10 1.71
CA ARG A 61 -28.07 1.23 2.27
C ARG A 61 -27.28 1.58 3.53
N ASN A 62 -26.86 0.58 4.31
CA ASN A 62 -26.06 0.74 5.52
C ASN A 62 -24.54 0.56 5.29
N THR A 63 -24.10 0.38 4.04
CA THR A 63 -22.66 0.34 3.72
C THR A 63 -22.09 1.74 3.93
N ARG A 64 -21.05 1.82 4.77
CA ARG A 64 -20.34 3.07 5.03
C ARG A 64 -19.42 3.37 3.86
N ILE A 65 -19.70 4.45 3.13
CA ILE A 65 -18.90 4.93 2.01
C ILE A 65 -18.09 6.12 2.46
N GLU A 66 -16.79 6.10 2.17
CA GLU A 66 -15.85 7.17 2.47
C GLU A 66 -15.07 7.53 1.21
N LEU A 67 -14.77 8.81 1.06
CA LEU A 67 -13.87 9.31 0.03
C LEU A 67 -12.52 9.60 0.68
N SER A 68 -11.46 9.02 0.11
CA SER A 68 -10.11 9.38 0.52
C SER A 68 -9.79 10.78 -0.02
N SER A 69 -9.55 11.73 0.89
CA SER A 69 -9.10 13.09 0.56
C SER A 69 -7.60 13.15 0.22
N GLY A 70 -6.93 11.99 0.13
CA GLY A 70 -5.52 11.87 -0.23
C GLY A 70 -5.24 10.62 -1.05
N SER A 71 -4.15 10.62 -1.80
CA SER A 71 -3.63 9.43 -2.49
C SER A 71 -3.01 8.47 -1.47
N VAL A 72 -3.78 7.52 -0.98
CA VAL A 72 -3.20 6.31 -0.38
C VAL A 72 -2.87 5.38 -1.52
N ASP A 73 -1.58 5.22 -1.80
CA ASP A 73 -1.08 4.24 -2.76
C ASP A 73 -0.65 3.00 -1.97
N VAL A 74 -1.37 1.90 -2.19
CA VAL A 74 -1.12 0.61 -1.55
C VAL A 74 -0.34 -0.24 -2.55
N VAL A 75 0.82 -0.75 -2.12
CA VAL A 75 1.68 -1.63 -2.92
C VAL A 75 1.93 -2.89 -2.11
N ASP A 76 1.43 -4.01 -2.62
CA ASP A 76 1.70 -5.33 -2.06
C ASP A 76 2.96 -5.92 -2.72
N PHE A 77 3.88 -6.40 -1.89
CA PHE A 77 5.06 -7.15 -2.35
C PHE A 77 4.90 -8.61 -1.96
N GLN A 78 4.97 -9.50 -2.96
CA GLN A 78 5.03 -10.93 -2.74
C GLN A 78 6.47 -11.41 -2.87
N PHE A 79 6.94 -12.14 -1.86
CA PHE A 79 8.27 -12.76 -1.85
C PHE A 79 8.10 -14.29 -1.91
N ASP A 80 9.02 -14.95 -2.60
CA ASP A 80 9.07 -16.42 -2.66
C ASP A 80 9.49 -17.00 -1.30
N GLU A 81 10.30 -16.25 -0.56
CA GLU A 81 10.80 -16.57 0.76
C GLU A 81 9.93 -15.91 1.86
N PRO A 82 9.77 -16.52 3.04
CA PRO A 82 9.09 -15.87 4.16
C PRO A 82 9.85 -14.62 4.62
N ILE A 83 9.10 -13.62 5.08
CA ILE A 83 9.66 -12.40 5.68
C ILE A 83 9.98 -12.68 7.15
N ASP A 84 11.25 -12.60 7.51
CA ASP A 84 11.70 -12.79 8.90
C ASP A 84 11.57 -11.50 9.72
N ASP A 85 11.88 -10.34 9.12
CA ASP A 85 11.80 -9.03 9.77
C ASP A 85 11.77 -7.88 8.74
N VAL A 86 11.28 -6.71 9.18
CA VAL A 86 11.30 -5.47 8.41
C VAL A 86 11.77 -4.31 9.29
N LEU A 87 12.85 -3.65 8.88
CA LEU A 87 13.42 -2.49 9.56
C LEU A 87 13.17 -1.21 8.76
N THR A 88 12.58 -0.20 9.40
CA THR A 88 12.37 1.13 8.79
C THR A 88 13.57 2.04 9.02
N PHE A 89 13.98 2.80 8.01
CA PHE A 89 14.99 3.85 8.13
C PHE A 89 14.61 5.06 7.24
N GLU A 90 15.33 6.18 7.32
CA GLU A 90 14.95 7.40 6.59
C GLU A 90 14.82 7.19 5.07
N GLY A 91 15.67 6.33 4.50
CA GLY A 91 15.70 6.06 3.06
C GLY A 91 14.65 5.05 2.58
N GLY A 92 13.95 4.35 3.49
CA GLY A 92 12.96 3.33 3.14
C GLY A 92 12.94 2.15 4.11
N PHE A 93 13.03 0.94 3.58
CA PHE A 93 12.81 -0.31 4.31
C PHE A 93 13.92 -1.32 4.04
N VAL A 94 14.32 -2.07 5.07
CA VAL A 94 15.15 -3.27 4.94
C VAL A 94 14.27 -4.48 5.23
N VAL A 95 14.19 -5.41 4.28
CA VAL A 95 13.43 -6.66 4.39
C VAL A 95 14.42 -7.81 4.55
N LEU A 96 14.25 -8.62 5.59
CA LEU A 96 15.05 -9.81 5.84
C LEU A 96 14.29 -11.07 5.37
N LEU A 97 14.93 -11.84 4.50
CA LEU A 97 14.41 -13.05 3.88
C LEU A 97 15.42 -14.20 4.12
N GLY A 98 15.42 -14.78 5.32
CA GLY A 98 16.44 -15.73 5.76
C GLY A 98 17.82 -15.09 5.84
N ARG A 99 18.68 -15.46 4.89
CA ARG A 99 20.06 -14.97 4.77
C ARG A 99 20.21 -13.80 3.81
N LYS A 100 19.11 -13.38 3.18
CA LYS A 100 19.08 -12.32 2.18
C LYS A 100 18.60 -11.02 2.80
N VAL A 101 19.33 -9.96 2.49
CA VAL A 101 19.01 -8.60 2.90
C VAL A 101 18.60 -7.82 1.65
N LEU A 102 17.35 -7.37 1.62
CA LEU A 102 16.79 -6.54 0.57
C LEU A 102 16.55 -5.14 1.13
N ILE A 103 16.99 -4.10 0.43
CA ILE A 103 16.69 -2.71 0.79
C ILE A 103 15.83 -2.10 -0.31
N LEU A 104 14.70 -1.54 0.11
CA LEU A 104 13.74 -0.84 -0.73
C LEU A 104 13.75 0.65 -0.36
N ASN A 105 13.58 1.54 -1.34
CA ASN A 105 13.29 2.95 -1.05
C ASN A 105 11.84 3.14 -0.58
N GLN A 106 11.45 4.38 -0.28
CA GLN A 106 10.09 4.71 0.17
C GLN A 106 8.98 4.34 -0.84
N ASN A 107 9.31 4.22 -2.12
CA ASN A 107 8.39 3.82 -3.18
C ASN A 107 8.38 2.29 -3.41
N GLY A 108 9.09 1.53 -2.57
CA GLY A 108 9.21 0.08 -2.69
C GLY A 108 10.13 -0.39 -3.83
N GLN A 109 10.92 0.50 -4.44
CA GLN A 109 11.91 0.12 -5.45
C GLN A 109 13.16 -0.45 -4.79
N LYS A 110 13.66 -1.57 -5.33
CA LYS A 110 14.89 -2.21 -4.85
C LYS A 110 16.11 -1.32 -5.08
N ILE A 111 16.79 -0.93 -4.00
CA ILE A 111 18.05 -0.18 -4.04
C ILE A 111 19.27 -1.05 -3.75
N TYR A 112 19.10 -2.16 -3.04
CA TYR A 112 20.17 -3.10 -2.72
C TYR A 112 19.59 -4.50 -2.46
N SER A 113 20.33 -5.55 -2.83
CA SER A 113 19.99 -6.93 -2.51
C SER A 113 21.25 -7.76 -2.49
N ASP A 114 21.47 -8.50 -1.41
CA ASP A 114 22.56 -9.48 -1.33
C ASP A 114 22.22 -10.61 -0.36
N GLU A 115 22.83 -11.77 -0.57
CA GLU A 115 22.72 -12.92 0.32
C GLU A 115 24.03 -13.14 1.07
N PHE A 116 23.92 -13.43 2.37
CA PHE A 116 25.07 -13.59 3.24
C PHE A 116 25.11 -15.01 3.80
N GLU A 117 26.22 -15.73 3.60
CA GLU A 117 26.36 -17.09 4.12
C GLU A 117 26.17 -17.17 5.65
N ASP A 118 26.67 -16.17 6.38
CA ASP A 118 26.59 -16.01 7.84
C ASP A 118 26.09 -14.59 8.13
N LEU A 119 24.76 -14.40 8.14
CA LEU A 119 24.13 -13.13 8.51
C LEU A 119 23.93 -13.10 10.02
N ASN A 120 24.67 -12.23 10.72
CA ASN A 120 24.63 -12.15 12.19
C ASN A 120 23.70 -11.05 12.69
N GLY A 121 23.36 -10.08 11.85
CA GLY A 121 22.32 -9.10 12.15
C GLY A 121 22.33 -7.89 11.25
N VAL A 122 21.22 -7.14 11.30
CA VAL A 122 21.07 -5.87 10.59
C VAL A 122 20.65 -4.79 11.58
N ARG A 123 21.23 -3.59 11.44
CA ARG A 123 20.90 -2.39 12.22
C ARG A 123 20.74 -1.20 11.30
N VAL A 124 19.92 -0.25 11.71
CA VAL A 124 19.65 0.98 10.95
C VAL A 124 19.86 2.20 11.84
N SER A 125 20.39 3.28 11.26
CA SER A 125 20.54 4.57 11.92
C SER A 125 20.54 5.70 10.89
N GLY A 126 19.53 6.57 10.95
CA GLY A 126 19.32 7.63 9.95
C GLY A 126 19.19 7.04 8.54
N ARG A 127 20.13 7.39 7.65
CA ARG A 127 20.23 6.89 6.26
C ARG A 127 21.21 5.73 6.05
N THR A 128 21.76 5.18 7.13
CA THR A 128 22.75 4.11 7.06
C THR A 128 22.17 2.79 7.52
N VAL A 129 22.36 1.75 6.70
CA VAL A 129 22.09 0.36 7.06
C VAL A 129 23.42 -0.34 7.34
N VAL A 130 23.51 -1.01 8.48
CA VAL A 130 24.68 -1.78 8.92
C VAL A 130 24.33 -3.25 8.90
N ILE A 131 25.01 -4.02 8.05
CA ILE A 131 24.86 -5.47 7.94
C ILE A 131 26.08 -6.12 8.61
N ILE A 132 25.85 -6.88 9.67
CA ILE A 132 26.89 -7.63 10.39
C ILE A 132 26.87 -9.04 9.82
N HIS A 133 28.00 -9.46 9.26
CA HIS A 133 28.08 -10.75 8.59
C HIS A 133 29.45 -11.41 8.76
N GLY A 134 29.44 -12.74 8.80
CA GLY A 134 30.58 -13.52 9.25
C GLY A 134 31.03 -13.12 10.67
N ARG A 135 32.17 -13.65 11.09
CA ARG A 135 32.62 -13.42 12.47
C ARG A 135 33.20 -12.03 12.77
N LYS A 136 33.62 -11.29 11.73
CA LYS A 136 34.42 -10.06 11.87
C LYS A 136 34.19 -9.02 10.77
N LYS A 137 33.08 -9.09 10.03
CA LYS A 137 32.80 -8.13 8.95
C LYS A 137 31.52 -7.36 9.22
N LEU A 138 31.53 -6.11 8.80
CA LEU A 138 30.35 -5.27 8.70
C LEU A 138 30.34 -4.62 7.33
N ARG A 139 29.15 -4.46 6.77
CA ARG A 139 28.91 -3.70 5.53
C ARG A 139 28.01 -2.52 5.86
N LEU A 140 28.41 -1.34 5.39
CA LEU A 140 27.60 -0.13 5.44
C LEU A 140 26.96 0.09 4.07
N VAL A 141 25.65 0.21 4.04
CA VAL A 141 24.92 0.68 2.86
C VAL A 141 24.39 2.07 3.17
N ARG A 142 24.75 3.03 2.32
CA ARG A 142 24.34 4.44 2.42
C ARG A 142 23.54 4.79 1.17
N SER A 143 22.37 5.39 1.37
CA SER A 143 21.46 5.86 0.31
C SER A 143 21.09 7.31 0.53
#